data_AF-A0A3D4AVC8-F1
#
_entry.id   AF-A0A3D4AVC8-F1
#
_cell.length_a   1.000
_cell.length_b   1.000
_cell.length_c   1.000
_cell.angle_alpha   90.00
_cell.angle_beta   90.00
_cell.angle_gamma   90.00
#
_symmetry.space_group_name_H-M   'P 1'
#
loop_
_entity.id
_entity.type
_entity.pdbx_description
1 polymer ?
#
loop_
_entity_poly.entity_id
_entity_poly.type
_entity_poly.pdbx_seq_one_letter_code
_entity_poly.pdbx_strand_id
1 'polypeptide(L)'
;MTTYNLKNTLNALSNADNQQAIKGIMRGIERESLRINHDGSISKQAHPQGVGCALTNGHITTDFSESLLEFITPVSESSTQTLQQLKDLQKFTLEHMGDELLWPISMPCFINHQDDIVLAQFGDSNVGKMKTLYREGLKNRYGSMMQAIAGVHFNISFPQTLWQSLHSLKQSNAKLEDFISDSYLALIRNFKRELWLISYMFGASPALCSSFLQGRKSDLPFKKLGKGTLYLEVGTALRLGNLGYTNSAQSSLRVMYNSLDEYVAGLKKAINTPSDIYGSIDDYTSATPKQLNKNILQIENEFYSPIRPKRNAKNGETPTDALLRAGIEYIEIRALDVNPFSEVGIDLEQIHFLDV
;
A
#
# COMPACT_ATOMS: atom_id res chain seq x y z
N MET A 1 -8.92 17.27 25.52
CA MET A 1 -8.35 15.92 25.36
C MET A 1 -9.33 14.95 25.97
N THR A 2 -10.12 14.25 25.17
CA THR A 2 -10.93 13.13 25.67
C THR A 2 -9.94 12.03 26.01
N THR A 3 -9.67 11.84 27.30
CA THR A 3 -8.93 10.67 27.79
C THR A 3 -9.80 9.47 27.44
N TYR A 4 -9.54 8.86 26.29
CA TYR A 4 -10.11 7.57 25.94
C TYR A 4 -9.72 6.64 27.08
N ASN A 5 -10.70 6.24 27.90
CA ASN A 5 -10.45 5.33 29.00
C ASN A 5 -10.32 3.92 28.40
N LEU A 6 -9.16 3.65 27.82
CA LEU A 6 -8.79 2.38 27.20
C LEU A 6 -9.05 1.23 28.17
N LYS A 7 -8.75 1.42 29.46
CA LYS A 7 -9.00 0.44 30.52
C LYS A 7 -10.49 0.09 30.63
N ASN A 8 -11.38 1.08 30.61
CA ASN A 8 -12.83 0.83 30.64
C ASN A 8 -13.30 0.10 29.38
N THR A 9 -12.82 0.48 28.20
CA THR A 9 -13.19 -0.21 26.94
C THR A 9 -12.70 -1.65 26.95
N LEU A 10 -11.45 -1.90 27.36
CA LEU A 10 -10.88 -3.24 27.47
C LEU A 10 -11.62 -4.09 28.49
N ASN A 11 -11.95 -3.53 29.67
CA ASN A 11 -12.75 -4.21 30.67
C ASN A 11 -14.14 -4.57 30.12
N ALA A 12 -14.79 -3.66 29.40
CA ALA A 12 -16.11 -3.89 28.82
C ALA A 12 -16.10 -4.96 27.72
N LEU A 13 -15.04 -5.01 26.91
CA LEU A 13 -14.83 -6.07 25.90
C LEU A 13 -14.44 -7.41 26.52
N SER A 14 -13.87 -7.41 27.73
CA SER A 14 -13.51 -8.62 28.48
C SER A 14 -14.72 -9.29 29.15
N ASN A 15 -15.87 -8.62 29.23
CA ASN A 15 -17.09 -9.20 29.77
C ASN A 15 -17.61 -10.32 28.85
N ALA A 16 -18.21 -11.36 29.43
CA ALA A 16 -18.67 -12.55 28.70
C ALA A 16 -19.58 -12.21 27.49
N ASP A 17 -20.46 -11.22 27.64
CA ASP A 17 -21.39 -10.77 26.61
C ASP A 17 -20.69 -10.17 25.37
N ASN A 18 -19.49 -9.61 25.55
CA ASN A 18 -18.72 -8.93 24.48
C ASN A 18 -17.47 -9.70 24.06
N GLN A 19 -17.04 -10.71 24.81
CA GLN A 19 -15.81 -11.46 24.54
C GLN A 19 -15.82 -12.13 23.17
N GLN A 20 -17.00 -12.53 22.69
CA GLN A 20 -17.18 -13.14 21.37
C GLN A 20 -17.33 -12.11 20.25
N ALA A 21 -17.54 -10.83 20.58
CA ALA A 21 -17.85 -9.80 19.60
C ALA A 21 -16.71 -9.57 18.60
N ILE A 22 -15.46 -9.83 19.00
CA ILE A 22 -14.26 -9.70 18.16
C ILE A 22 -14.01 -10.91 17.23
N LYS A 23 -14.74 -12.02 17.39
CA LYS A 23 -14.60 -13.17 16.49
C LYS A 23 -15.13 -12.84 15.10
N GLY A 24 -14.37 -13.23 14.07
CA GLY A 24 -14.70 -12.93 12.67
C GLY A 24 -13.94 -11.71 12.10
N ILE A 25 -12.78 -11.35 12.67
CA ILE A 25 -11.85 -10.43 12.01
C ILE A 25 -11.47 -11.03 10.66
N MET A 26 -11.62 -10.24 9.60
CA MET A 26 -11.31 -10.61 8.22
C MET A 26 -10.00 -9.96 7.80
N ARG A 27 -9.14 -10.72 7.12
CA ARG A 27 -7.79 -10.29 6.71
C ARG A 27 -7.56 -10.56 5.23
N GLY A 28 -6.80 -9.68 4.59
CA GLY A 28 -6.22 -9.89 3.26
C GLY A 28 -4.82 -9.31 3.20
N ILE A 29 -3.95 -9.87 2.35
CA ILE A 29 -2.57 -9.42 2.19
C ILE A 29 -2.32 -9.11 0.72
N GLU A 30 -1.70 -7.96 0.47
CA GLU A 30 -1.07 -7.62 -0.81
C GLU A 30 0.45 -7.63 -0.58
N ARG A 31 1.20 -8.38 -1.39
CA ARG A 31 2.67 -8.44 -1.29
C ARG A 31 3.31 -8.14 -2.63
N GLU A 32 4.18 -7.15 -2.65
CA GLU A 32 4.91 -6.75 -3.85
C GLU A 32 6.29 -7.42 -3.92
N SER A 33 6.76 -7.73 -5.13
CA SER A 33 8.10 -8.26 -5.36
C SER A 33 8.60 -8.01 -6.78
N LEU A 34 9.83 -7.52 -6.91
CA LEU A 34 10.48 -7.41 -8.21
C LEU A 34 10.89 -8.80 -8.71
N ARG A 35 10.58 -9.09 -9.97
CA ARG A 35 11.24 -10.15 -10.75
C ARG A 35 12.63 -9.69 -11.12
N ILE A 36 13.61 -10.54 -10.85
CA ILE A 36 15.03 -10.28 -11.10
C ILE A 36 15.68 -11.44 -11.85
N ASN A 37 16.79 -11.15 -12.53
CA ASN A 37 17.65 -12.18 -13.11
C ASN A 37 18.56 -12.78 -12.03
N HIS A 38 19.19 -13.91 -12.32
CA HIS A 38 20.16 -14.57 -11.42
C HIS A 38 21.36 -13.70 -11.03
N ASP A 39 21.70 -12.68 -11.82
CA ASP A 39 22.77 -11.73 -11.51
C ASP A 39 22.34 -10.61 -10.54
N GLY A 40 21.08 -10.60 -10.11
CA GLY A 40 20.50 -9.60 -9.21
C GLY A 40 20.04 -8.31 -9.89
N SER A 41 20.06 -8.24 -11.23
CA SER A 41 19.48 -7.14 -11.99
C SER A 41 17.97 -7.28 -12.17
N ILE A 42 17.27 -6.15 -12.28
CA ILE A 42 15.84 -6.13 -12.57
C ILE A 42 15.52 -6.84 -13.90
N SER A 43 14.46 -7.64 -13.93
CA SER A 43 13.99 -8.24 -15.17
C SER A 43 13.33 -7.19 -16.07
N LYS A 44 13.55 -7.35 -17.38
CA LYS A 44 12.87 -6.59 -18.45
C LYS A 44 11.85 -7.44 -19.21
N GLN A 45 11.67 -8.70 -18.81
CA GLN A 45 10.71 -9.59 -19.46
C GLN A 45 9.28 -9.12 -19.18
N ALA A 46 8.36 -9.45 -20.09
CA ALA A 46 6.94 -9.24 -19.87
C ALA A 46 6.41 -10.04 -18.68
N HIS A 47 5.22 -9.69 -18.20
CA HIS A 47 4.51 -10.43 -17.17
C HIS A 47 4.39 -11.92 -17.55
N PRO A 48 4.65 -12.87 -16.64
CA PRO A 48 4.67 -14.29 -16.98
C PRO A 48 3.30 -14.76 -17.49
N GLN A 49 3.22 -15.22 -18.74
CA GLN A 49 1.95 -15.62 -19.35
C GLN A 49 1.26 -16.76 -18.60
N GLY A 50 2.04 -17.64 -17.94
CA GLY A 50 1.52 -18.77 -17.16
C GLY A 50 0.69 -18.35 -15.93
N VAL A 51 0.82 -17.11 -15.46
CA VAL A 51 -0.01 -16.58 -14.35
C VAL A 51 -1.21 -15.74 -14.85
N GLY A 52 -1.44 -15.72 -16.15
CA GLY A 52 -2.60 -15.08 -16.78
C GLY A 52 -2.39 -13.62 -17.15
N CYS A 53 -3.45 -12.82 -17.01
CA CYS A 53 -3.48 -11.42 -17.43
C CYS A 53 -3.47 -10.50 -16.21
N ALA A 54 -2.43 -9.69 -16.06
CA ALA A 54 -2.30 -8.75 -14.94
C ALA A 54 -3.49 -7.78 -14.83
N LEU A 55 -4.16 -7.43 -15.94
CA LEU A 55 -5.32 -6.53 -15.89
C LEU A 55 -6.54 -7.14 -15.19
N THR A 56 -6.75 -8.44 -15.33
CA THR A 56 -8.01 -9.10 -14.94
C THR A 56 -7.85 -10.21 -13.91
N ASN A 57 -6.63 -10.68 -13.65
CA ASN A 57 -6.36 -11.62 -12.58
C ASN A 57 -6.43 -10.89 -11.22
N GLY A 58 -7.33 -11.34 -10.36
CA GLY A 58 -7.57 -10.73 -9.04
C GLY A 58 -6.58 -11.13 -7.95
N HIS A 59 -5.65 -12.05 -8.22
CA HIS A 59 -4.74 -12.61 -7.22
C HIS A 59 -3.25 -12.44 -7.56
N ILE A 60 -2.91 -12.36 -8.85
CA ILE A 60 -1.54 -12.13 -9.31
C ILE A 60 -1.59 -11.06 -10.37
N THR A 61 -1.03 -9.89 -10.08
CA THR A 61 -1.02 -8.73 -10.97
C THR A 61 0.35 -8.05 -10.93
N THR A 62 0.43 -6.84 -11.47
CA THR A 62 1.61 -5.97 -11.43
C THR A 62 1.24 -4.63 -10.84
N ASP A 63 2.07 -4.10 -9.94
CA ASP A 63 1.96 -2.72 -9.49
C ASP A 63 2.62 -1.78 -10.51
N PHE A 64 3.59 -0.92 -10.15
CA PHE A 64 4.09 0.12 -11.05
C PHE A 64 4.77 -0.39 -12.33
N SER A 65 5.61 -1.43 -12.20
CA SER A 65 6.44 -1.94 -13.30
C SER A 65 6.01 -3.33 -13.73
N GLU A 66 6.31 -3.70 -14.97
CA GLU A 66 6.04 -5.03 -15.52
C GLU A 66 6.74 -6.13 -14.71
N SER A 67 7.87 -5.80 -14.10
CA SER A 67 8.64 -6.67 -13.21
C SER A 67 8.15 -6.67 -11.76
N LEU A 68 7.33 -5.71 -11.32
CA LEU A 68 6.86 -5.62 -9.93
C LEU A 68 5.56 -6.39 -9.78
N LEU A 69 5.68 -7.69 -9.46
CA LEU A 69 4.54 -8.54 -9.16
C LEU A 69 3.87 -8.10 -7.87
N GLU A 70 2.55 -8.25 -7.82
CA GLU A 70 1.72 -8.03 -6.65
C GLU A 70 0.81 -9.26 -6.44
N PHE A 71 0.96 -9.89 -5.28
CA PHE A 71 0.18 -11.05 -4.86
C PHE A 71 -0.93 -10.62 -3.92
N ILE A 72 -2.19 -10.93 -4.24
CA ILE A 72 -3.37 -10.46 -3.50
C ILE A 72 -4.17 -11.67 -3.00
N THR A 73 -4.16 -11.90 -1.68
CA THR A 73 -4.89 -13.04 -1.11
C THR A 73 -6.40 -12.82 -1.17
N PRO A 74 -7.20 -13.89 -1.30
CA PRO A 74 -8.59 -13.84 -0.88
C PRO A 74 -8.71 -13.39 0.59
N VAL A 75 -9.85 -12.82 0.94
CA VAL A 75 -10.15 -12.46 2.34
C VAL A 75 -10.44 -13.71 3.16
N SER A 76 -9.92 -13.79 4.39
CA SER A 76 -10.16 -14.92 5.31
C SER A 76 -10.22 -14.48 6.78
N GLU A 77 -11.00 -15.20 7.59
CA GLU A 77 -11.00 -15.07 9.05
C GLU A 77 -9.77 -15.71 9.71
N SER A 78 -9.10 -16.64 9.02
CA SER A 78 -7.97 -17.40 9.56
C SER A 78 -6.65 -16.82 9.08
N SER A 79 -5.85 -16.28 10.01
CA SER A 79 -4.49 -15.80 9.73
C SER A 79 -3.59 -16.87 9.10
N THR A 80 -3.74 -18.13 9.52
CA THR A 80 -3.01 -19.26 8.92
C THR A 80 -3.45 -19.52 7.48
N GLN A 81 -4.76 -19.44 7.18
CA GLN A 81 -5.24 -19.59 5.82
C GLN A 81 -4.78 -18.44 4.92
N THR A 82 -4.85 -17.19 5.40
CA THR A 82 -4.33 -16.02 4.66
C THR A 82 -2.87 -16.20 4.29
N LEU A 83 -2.03 -16.63 5.24
CA LEU A 83 -0.61 -16.88 4.98
C LEU A 83 -0.40 -18.04 4.00
N GLN A 84 -1.17 -19.13 4.12
CA GLN A 84 -1.08 -20.26 3.20
C GLN A 84 -1.51 -19.87 1.77
N GLN A 85 -2.57 -19.08 1.62
CA GLN A 85 -2.99 -18.55 0.32
C GLN A 85 -1.88 -17.74 -0.33
N LEU A 86 -1.17 -16.88 0.42
CA LEU A 86 -0.05 -16.12 -0.10
C LEU A 86 1.10 -17.03 -0.57
N LYS A 87 1.41 -18.09 0.19
CA LYS A 87 2.40 -19.11 -0.19
C LYS A 87 2.01 -19.82 -1.48
N ASP A 88 0.74 -20.19 -1.62
CA ASP A 88 0.25 -20.90 -2.80
C ASP A 88 0.32 -20.00 -4.05
N LEU A 89 -0.03 -18.71 -3.93
CA LEU A 89 0.11 -17.74 -5.02
C LEU A 89 1.57 -17.57 -5.45
N GLN A 90 2.48 -17.39 -4.49
CA GLN A 90 3.90 -17.21 -4.79
C GLN A 90 4.51 -18.48 -5.40
N LYS A 91 4.20 -19.67 -4.85
CA LYS A 91 4.65 -20.95 -5.39
C LYS A 91 4.17 -21.15 -6.82
N PHE A 92 2.88 -20.93 -7.07
CA PHE A 92 2.30 -21.03 -8.40
C PHE A 92 3.00 -20.09 -9.39
N THR A 93 3.29 -18.85 -9.00
CA THR A 93 4.01 -17.92 -9.87
C THR A 93 5.45 -18.33 -10.13
N LEU A 94 6.18 -18.80 -9.13
CA LEU A 94 7.55 -19.29 -9.29
C LEU A 94 7.63 -20.45 -10.29
N GLU A 95 6.63 -21.35 -10.31
CA GLU A 95 6.55 -22.44 -11.29
C GLU A 95 6.29 -21.97 -12.73
N HIS A 96 5.88 -20.71 -12.95
CA HIS A 96 5.47 -20.18 -14.25
C HIS A 96 6.31 -18.99 -14.75
N MET A 97 7.37 -18.60 -14.03
CA MET A 97 8.24 -17.46 -14.40
C MET A 97 9.63 -17.85 -14.92
N GLY A 98 9.87 -19.14 -15.17
CA GLY A 98 11.14 -19.63 -15.72
C GLY A 98 12.31 -19.47 -14.74
N ASP A 99 13.44 -18.95 -15.24
CA ASP A 99 14.69 -18.80 -14.47
C ASP A 99 14.77 -17.48 -13.67
N GLU A 100 13.70 -16.67 -13.67
CA GLU A 100 13.65 -15.46 -12.87
C GLU A 100 13.52 -15.77 -11.37
N LEU A 101 13.92 -14.83 -10.52
CA LEU A 101 13.74 -14.92 -9.07
C LEU A 101 12.87 -13.77 -8.56
N LEU A 102 12.31 -13.95 -7.36
CA LEU A 102 11.60 -12.90 -6.63
C LEU A 102 12.55 -12.19 -5.66
N TRP A 103 12.59 -10.86 -5.74
CA TRP A 103 13.38 -10.04 -4.83
C TRP A 103 12.78 -10.08 -3.40
N PRO A 104 13.57 -10.41 -2.37
CA PRO A 104 13.03 -10.74 -1.06
C PRO A 104 12.88 -9.55 -0.09
N ILE A 105 13.28 -8.33 -0.47
CA ILE A 105 13.30 -7.17 0.44
C ILE A 105 12.64 -5.93 -0.17
N SER A 106 12.26 -4.96 0.66
CA SER A 106 11.56 -3.73 0.23
C SER A 106 12.36 -2.84 -0.70
N MET A 107 13.62 -2.53 -0.34
CA MET A 107 14.45 -1.64 -1.15
C MET A 107 14.89 -2.40 -2.41
N PRO A 108 14.81 -1.77 -3.60
CA PRO A 108 14.97 -2.49 -4.85
C PRO A 108 16.36 -3.12 -5.01
N CYS A 109 16.39 -4.13 -5.88
CA CYS A 109 17.61 -4.75 -6.39
C CYS A 109 18.50 -3.74 -7.14
N PHE A 110 19.62 -4.21 -7.71
CA PHE A 110 20.44 -3.35 -8.54
C PHE A 110 19.68 -2.96 -9.82
N ILE A 111 19.50 -1.65 -10.00
CA ILE A 111 18.92 -1.05 -11.19
C ILE A 111 19.93 -0.04 -11.71
N ASN A 112 20.44 -0.26 -12.92
CA ASN A 112 21.48 0.57 -13.50
C ASN A 112 20.93 1.96 -13.85
N HIS A 113 19.83 2.00 -14.60
CA HIS A 113 19.14 3.24 -14.96
C HIS A 113 17.62 3.13 -14.73
N GLN A 114 16.96 4.24 -14.44
CA GLN A 114 15.50 4.27 -14.22
C GLN A 114 14.69 3.74 -15.42
N ASP A 115 15.24 3.83 -16.63
CA ASP A 115 14.60 3.33 -17.85
C ASP A 115 14.70 1.80 -18.00
N ASP A 116 15.49 1.13 -17.17
CA ASP A 116 15.47 -0.33 -17.06
C ASP A 116 14.17 -0.83 -16.41
N ILE A 117 13.44 0.05 -15.72
CA ILE A 117 12.14 -0.25 -15.11
C ILE A 117 11.05 -0.08 -16.18
N VAL A 118 10.67 -1.20 -16.80
CA VAL A 118 9.59 -1.25 -17.79
C VAL A 118 8.26 -1.03 -17.06
N LEU A 119 7.45 -0.07 -17.51
CA LEU A 119 6.12 0.16 -16.92
C LEU A 119 5.21 -1.04 -17.12
N ALA A 120 4.33 -1.30 -16.16
CA ALA A 120 3.36 -2.39 -16.28
C ALA A 120 2.44 -2.19 -17.50
N GLN A 121 2.28 -3.26 -18.28
CA GLN A 121 1.52 -3.30 -19.52
C GLN A 121 0.19 -4.04 -19.30
N PHE A 122 -0.91 -3.36 -19.60
CA PHE A 122 -2.26 -3.89 -19.39
C PHE A 122 -3.06 -4.10 -20.70
N GLY A 123 -2.36 -4.15 -21.83
CA GLY A 123 -2.95 -4.33 -23.16
C GLY A 123 -3.72 -3.11 -23.69
N ASP A 124 -4.47 -3.32 -24.78
CA ASP A 124 -4.98 -2.23 -25.63
C ASP A 124 -6.36 -1.67 -25.26
N SER A 125 -7.03 -2.27 -24.27
CA SER A 125 -8.32 -1.76 -23.78
C SER A 125 -8.17 -0.35 -23.19
N ASN A 126 -9.24 0.45 -23.19
CA ASN A 126 -9.20 1.80 -22.61
C ASN A 126 -8.77 1.78 -21.13
N VAL A 127 -9.22 0.78 -20.36
CA VAL A 127 -8.82 0.60 -18.95
C VAL A 127 -7.34 0.24 -18.84
N GLY A 128 -6.84 -0.66 -19.71
CA GLY A 128 -5.44 -1.04 -19.74
C GLY A 128 -4.50 0.12 -20.11
N LYS A 129 -4.86 0.87 -21.15
CA LYS A 129 -4.16 2.10 -21.57
C LYS A 129 -4.16 3.15 -20.47
N MET A 130 -5.29 3.37 -19.81
CA MET A 130 -5.40 4.31 -18.68
C MET A 130 -4.49 3.90 -17.51
N LYS A 131 -4.47 2.61 -17.12
CA LYS A 131 -3.59 2.09 -16.05
C LYS A 131 -2.10 2.23 -16.38
N THR A 132 -1.74 2.05 -17.65
CA THR A 132 -0.36 2.22 -18.14
C THR A 132 0.02 3.69 -18.17
N LEU A 133 -0.85 4.57 -18.70
CA LEU A 133 -0.63 6.02 -18.74
C LEU A 133 -0.57 6.65 -17.34
N TYR A 134 -1.33 6.13 -16.38
CA TYR A 134 -1.20 6.51 -14.98
C TYR A 134 0.23 6.31 -14.45
N ARG A 135 0.83 5.15 -14.76
CA ARG A 135 2.20 4.81 -14.37
C ARG A 135 3.24 5.63 -15.13
N GLU A 136 3.00 5.96 -16.40
CA GLU A 136 3.82 6.93 -17.14
C GLU A 136 3.79 8.29 -16.43
N GLY A 137 2.62 8.73 -15.97
CA GLY A 137 2.50 9.92 -15.13
C GLY A 137 3.31 9.81 -13.83
N LEU A 138 3.24 8.68 -13.13
CA LEU A 138 4.03 8.45 -11.92
C LEU A 138 5.55 8.49 -12.20
N LYS A 139 6.00 7.88 -13.31
CA LYS A 139 7.39 7.97 -13.79
C LYS A 139 7.81 9.43 -13.98
N ASN A 140 7.01 10.21 -14.69
CA ASN A 140 7.36 11.59 -15.02
C ASN A 140 7.29 12.54 -13.82
N ARG A 141 6.42 12.24 -12.84
CA ARG A 141 6.22 13.06 -11.63
C ARG A 141 7.20 12.74 -10.50
N TYR A 142 7.59 11.48 -10.34
CA TYR A 142 8.33 10.99 -9.17
C TYR A 142 9.62 10.23 -9.52
N GLY A 143 9.79 9.80 -10.77
CA GLY A 143 10.86 8.92 -11.22
C GLY A 143 10.55 7.44 -10.95
N SER A 144 11.00 6.55 -11.85
CA SER A 144 10.72 5.11 -11.74
C SER A 144 11.41 4.45 -10.53
N MET A 145 12.57 4.96 -10.11
CA MET A 145 13.35 4.34 -9.02
C MET A 145 12.56 4.22 -7.72
N MET A 146 11.84 5.27 -7.33
CA MET A 146 11.02 5.28 -6.11
C MET A 146 9.90 4.24 -6.18
N GLN A 147 9.36 4.02 -7.38
CA GLN A 147 8.24 3.12 -7.62
C GLN A 147 8.66 1.65 -7.73
N ALA A 148 9.97 1.37 -7.69
CA ALA A 148 10.49 0.00 -7.63
C ALA A 148 10.62 -0.52 -6.19
N ILE A 149 10.33 0.32 -5.18
CA ILE A 149 10.26 -0.12 -3.79
C ILE A 149 9.06 -1.06 -3.66
N ALA A 150 9.25 -2.18 -2.98
CA ALA A 150 8.17 -3.13 -2.67
C ALA A 150 7.72 -2.98 -1.21
N GLY A 151 6.47 -3.32 -0.93
CA GLY A 151 5.94 -3.42 0.41
C GLY A 151 4.97 -4.58 0.61
N VAL A 152 4.40 -4.61 1.82
CA VAL A 152 3.26 -5.45 2.15
C VAL A 152 2.12 -4.54 2.59
N HIS A 153 0.93 -4.75 2.02
CA HIS A 153 -0.29 -4.14 2.52
C HIS A 153 -1.09 -5.19 3.31
N PHE A 154 -1.47 -4.82 4.53
CA PHE A 154 -2.31 -5.65 5.39
C PHE A 154 -3.71 -5.02 5.46
N ASN A 155 -4.67 -5.75 4.90
CA ASN A 155 -6.08 -5.37 4.86
C ASN A 155 -6.79 -6.04 6.03
N ILE A 156 -7.52 -5.27 6.84
CA ILE A 156 -8.25 -5.78 8.00
C ILE A 156 -9.62 -5.12 8.13
N SER A 157 -10.64 -5.93 8.43
CA SER A 157 -11.95 -5.46 8.89
C SER A 157 -12.43 -6.21 10.11
N PHE A 158 -13.25 -5.52 10.90
CA PHE A 158 -13.80 -6.06 12.13
C PHE A 158 -15.24 -6.54 11.93
N PRO A 159 -15.66 -7.60 12.62
CA PRO A 159 -16.98 -8.19 12.49
C PRO A 159 -18.08 -7.24 12.95
N GLN A 160 -19.28 -7.37 12.36
CA GLN A 160 -20.44 -6.55 12.69
C GLN A 160 -20.81 -6.61 14.18
N THR A 161 -20.59 -7.76 14.82
CA THR A 161 -20.79 -7.98 16.25
C THR A 161 -19.95 -7.04 17.10
N LEU A 162 -18.68 -6.79 16.74
CA LEU A 162 -17.83 -5.86 17.46
C LEU A 162 -18.39 -4.44 17.38
N TRP A 163 -18.84 -4.02 16.20
CA TRP A 163 -19.40 -2.70 16.00
C TRP A 163 -20.70 -2.49 16.77
N GLN A 164 -21.58 -3.48 16.80
CA GLN A 164 -22.82 -3.44 17.58
C GLN A 164 -22.54 -3.35 19.10
N SER A 165 -21.57 -4.14 19.59
CA SER A 165 -21.14 -4.06 20.99
C SER A 165 -20.56 -2.68 21.33
N LEU A 166 -19.65 -2.16 20.50
CA LEU A 166 -19.03 -0.85 20.73
C LEU A 166 -20.03 0.30 20.65
N HIS A 167 -20.98 0.22 19.71
CA HIS A 167 -22.06 1.20 19.55
C HIS A 167 -22.95 1.25 20.81
N SER A 168 -23.34 0.08 21.32
CA SER A 168 -24.14 -0.08 22.54
C SER A 168 -23.38 0.40 23.79
N LEU A 169 -22.11 -0.01 23.95
CA LEU A 169 -21.26 0.38 25.08
C LEU A 169 -21.02 1.88 25.14
N LYS A 170 -20.89 2.54 23.98
CA LYS A 170 -20.75 3.99 23.89
C LYS A 170 -22.07 4.75 23.98
N GLN A 171 -23.21 4.05 24.03
CA GLN A 171 -24.55 4.64 24.02
C GLN A 171 -24.71 5.64 22.87
N SER A 172 -24.21 5.27 21.69
CA SER A 172 -24.17 6.18 20.54
C SER A 172 -25.57 6.37 19.95
N ASN A 173 -25.95 7.62 19.68
CA ASN A 173 -27.17 7.96 18.96
C ASN A 173 -26.98 7.99 17.43
N ALA A 174 -25.74 7.83 16.94
CA ALA A 174 -25.46 7.79 15.51
C ALA A 174 -26.02 6.51 14.88
N LYS A 175 -26.33 6.55 13.58
CA LYS A 175 -26.60 5.32 12.83
C LYS A 175 -25.36 4.42 12.87
N LEU A 176 -25.58 3.11 12.85
CA LEU A 176 -24.49 2.15 13.00
C LEU A 176 -23.43 2.30 11.89
N GLU A 177 -23.84 2.56 10.65
CA GLU A 177 -22.93 2.77 9.50
C GLU A 177 -22.02 3.99 9.67
N ASP A 178 -22.60 5.12 10.14
CA ASP A 178 -21.86 6.35 10.44
C ASP A 178 -20.86 6.09 11.59
N PHE A 179 -21.32 5.41 12.64
CA PHE A 179 -20.48 5.03 13.77
C PHE A 179 -19.30 4.14 13.37
N ILE A 180 -19.51 3.18 12.47
CA ILE A 180 -18.43 2.31 11.94
C ILE A 180 -17.39 3.14 11.20
N SER A 181 -17.83 4.04 10.31
CA SER A 181 -16.93 4.91 9.55
C SER A 181 -16.13 5.83 10.48
N ASP A 182 -16.80 6.47 11.44
CA ASP A 182 -16.13 7.32 12.44
C ASP A 182 -15.14 6.53 13.31
N SER A 183 -15.46 5.26 13.62
CA SER A 183 -14.59 4.38 14.41
C SER A 183 -13.35 3.94 13.63
N TYR A 184 -13.48 3.60 12.34
CA TYR A 184 -12.33 3.33 11.47
C TYR A 184 -11.45 4.57 11.28
N LEU A 185 -12.04 5.76 11.13
CA LEU A 185 -11.27 7.00 11.07
C LEU A 185 -10.55 7.29 12.39
N ALA A 186 -11.18 7.01 13.54
CA ALA A 186 -10.52 7.08 14.84
C ALA A 186 -9.35 6.10 14.95
N LEU A 187 -9.51 4.88 14.46
CA LEU A 187 -8.44 3.88 14.36
C LEU A 187 -7.30 4.42 13.51
N ILE A 188 -7.58 4.96 12.31
CA ILE A 188 -6.55 5.55 11.44
C ILE A 188 -5.78 6.67 12.15
N ARG A 189 -6.47 7.55 12.88
CA ARG A 189 -5.80 8.61 13.66
C ARG A 189 -4.88 8.03 14.75
N ASN A 190 -5.30 6.96 15.42
CA ASN A 190 -4.48 6.26 16.41
C ASN A 190 -3.28 5.55 15.76
N PHE A 191 -3.51 4.83 14.65
CA PHE A 191 -2.45 4.17 13.91
C PHE A 191 -1.37 5.16 13.45
N LYS A 192 -1.78 6.33 12.92
CA LYS A 192 -0.81 7.36 12.50
C LYS A 192 0.00 7.94 13.66
N ARG A 193 -0.55 7.99 14.87
CA ARG A 193 0.20 8.37 16.08
C ARG A 193 1.23 7.32 16.49
N GLU A 194 0.89 6.04 16.35
CA GLU A 194 1.72 4.92 16.79
C GLU A 194 2.51 4.24 15.65
N LEU A 195 2.50 4.81 14.44
CA LEU A 195 3.16 4.27 13.24
C LEU A 195 4.66 3.98 13.47
N TRP A 196 5.29 4.75 14.35
CA TRP A 196 6.69 4.57 14.73
C TRP A 196 6.96 3.15 15.28
N LEU A 197 5.98 2.52 15.93
CA LEU A 197 6.10 1.18 16.50
C LEU A 197 6.19 0.11 15.40
N ILE A 198 5.39 0.25 14.33
CA ILE A 198 5.45 -0.65 13.17
C ILE A 198 6.81 -0.55 12.49
N SER A 199 7.30 0.68 12.29
CA SER A 199 8.64 0.91 11.74
C SER A 199 9.75 0.35 12.64
N TYR A 200 9.59 0.42 13.96
CA TYR A 200 10.57 -0.07 14.92
C TYR A 200 10.61 -1.60 14.97
N MET A 201 9.44 -2.25 15.08
CA MET A 201 9.33 -3.70 15.23
C MET A 201 9.58 -4.45 13.92
N PHE A 202 9.07 -3.91 12.81
CA PHE A 202 8.99 -4.62 11.53
C PHE A 202 9.64 -3.86 10.37
N GLY A 203 10.36 -2.77 10.65
CA GLY A 203 11.20 -2.12 9.65
C GLY A 203 12.35 -3.05 9.22
N ALA A 204 12.45 -3.30 7.91
CA ALA A 204 13.41 -4.25 7.35
C ALA A 204 14.18 -3.64 6.17
N SER A 205 14.29 -2.32 6.14
CA SER A 205 15.01 -1.57 5.10
C SER A 205 16.03 -0.58 5.67
N PRO A 206 17.00 -1.01 6.51
CA PRO A 206 18.04 -0.11 7.03
C PRO A 206 19.10 0.24 5.98
N ALA A 207 19.10 -0.46 4.85
CA ALA A 207 20.09 -0.37 3.78
C ALA A 207 19.42 -0.34 2.40
N LEU A 208 20.13 0.22 1.43
CA LEU A 208 19.74 0.29 0.02
C LEU A 208 20.96 0.17 -0.90
N CYS A 209 20.73 -0.17 -2.17
CA CYS A 209 21.77 -0.10 -3.20
C CYS A 209 22.03 1.36 -3.59
N SER A 210 23.29 1.77 -3.74
CA SER A 210 23.66 3.13 -4.14
C SER A 210 23.07 3.54 -5.49
N SER A 211 22.75 2.57 -6.36
CA SER A 211 22.08 2.85 -7.63
C SER A 211 20.69 3.45 -7.45
N PHE A 212 20.02 3.22 -6.30
CA PHE A 212 18.74 3.83 -5.96
C PHE A 212 18.77 5.36 -5.92
N LEU A 213 19.92 5.92 -5.49
CA LEU A 213 20.07 7.38 -5.41
C LEU A 213 20.26 8.00 -6.80
N GLN A 214 20.73 7.26 -7.81
CA GLN A 214 21.03 7.78 -9.17
C GLN A 214 21.85 9.10 -9.11
N GLY A 215 22.84 9.16 -8.21
CA GLY A 215 23.67 10.35 -8.01
C GLY A 215 23.03 11.49 -7.21
N ARG A 216 21.77 11.36 -6.78
CA ARG A 216 21.12 12.33 -5.87
C ARG A 216 21.87 12.36 -4.54
N LYS A 217 22.18 13.57 -4.08
CA LYS A 217 22.74 13.79 -2.73
C LYS A 217 21.65 13.56 -1.69
N SER A 218 22.04 12.97 -0.56
CA SER A 218 21.18 12.81 0.61
C SER A 218 21.91 13.36 1.82
N ASP A 219 21.20 14.08 2.68
CA ASP A 219 21.73 14.59 3.96
C ASP A 219 21.75 13.49 5.04
N LEU A 220 21.26 12.29 4.73
CA LEU A 220 21.32 11.16 5.63
C LEU A 220 22.76 10.66 5.79
N PRO A 221 23.21 10.33 7.03
CA PRO A 221 24.59 9.96 7.32
C PRO A 221 24.88 8.50 6.93
N PHE A 222 24.79 8.19 5.64
CA PHE A 222 25.02 6.83 5.14
C PHE A 222 26.44 6.34 5.40
N LYS A 223 26.53 5.16 5.98
CA LYS A 223 27.74 4.33 5.92
C LYS A 223 27.70 3.48 4.66
N LYS A 224 28.88 3.08 4.19
CA LYS A 224 29.05 2.25 2.98
C LYS A 224 29.46 0.85 3.38
N LEU A 225 28.93 -0.15 2.70
CA LEU A 225 29.31 -1.55 2.85
C LEU A 225 29.49 -2.20 1.47
N GLY A 226 30.58 -2.97 1.32
CA GLY A 226 30.85 -3.73 0.11
C GLY A 226 30.94 -2.87 -1.16
N LYS A 227 30.34 -3.35 -2.24
CA LYS A 227 30.47 -2.78 -3.60
C LYS A 227 29.46 -1.68 -3.95
N GLY A 228 28.56 -1.33 -3.03
CA GLY A 228 27.51 -0.35 -3.35
C GLY A 228 26.38 -0.24 -2.33
N THR A 229 26.43 -0.93 -1.19
CA THR A 229 25.38 -0.81 -0.18
C THR A 229 25.58 0.46 0.62
N LEU A 230 24.52 1.24 0.77
CA LEU A 230 24.42 2.38 1.68
C LEU A 230 23.49 2.00 2.82
N TYR A 231 23.87 2.24 4.06
CA TYR A 231 23.04 1.90 5.21
C TYR A 231 23.14 2.95 6.32
N LEU A 232 22.09 3.01 7.14
CA LEU A 232 22.09 3.78 8.38
C LEU A 232 22.37 2.83 9.55
N GLU A 233 23.33 3.18 10.40
CA GLU A 233 23.75 2.33 11.53
C GLU A 233 22.60 2.05 12.52
N VAL A 234 21.66 2.97 12.65
CA VAL A 234 20.47 2.86 13.50
C VAL A 234 19.17 3.08 12.73
N GLY A 235 19.17 2.84 11.42
CA GLY A 235 17.95 2.91 10.61
C GLY A 235 17.09 1.66 10.77
N THR A 236 15.78 1.80 10.64
CA THR A 236 14.83 0.66 10.64
C THR A 236 14.19 0.48 9.26
N ALA A 237 13.45 1.50 8.79
CA ALA A 237 12.70 1.46 7.54
C ALA A 237 12.96 2.70 6.65
N LEU A 238 14.00 2.65 5.81
CA LEU A 238 14.26 3.72 4.82
C LEU A 238 13.09 3.90 3.84
N ARG A 239 12.35 2.83 3.56
CA ARG A 239 11.13 2.85 2.73
C ARG A 239 10.06 3.83 3.25
N LEU A 240 9.95 4.01 4.57
CA LEU A 240 8.99 4.94 5.17
C LEU A 240 9.53 6.37 5.32
N GLY A 241 10.83 6.58 5.10
CA GLY A 241 11.49 7.87 5.23
C GLY A 241 11.49 8.70 3.95
N ASN A 242 12.27 9.79 3.96
CA ASN A 242 12.33 10.78 2.88
C ASN A 242 12.87 10.26 1.53
N LEU A 243 13.51 9.08 1.55
CA LEU A 243 14.01 8.42 0.34
C LEU A 243 13.00 7.43 -0.26
N GLY A 244 11.95 7.09 0.49
CA GLY A 244 10.84 6.30 0.01
C GLY A 244 9.79 7.16 -0.68
N TYR A 245 8.53 6.88 -0.41
CA TYR A 245 7.37 7.41 -1.15
C TYR A 245 6.93 8.85 -0.78
N THR A 246 7.75 9.64 -0.09
CA THR A 246 7.36 11.00 0.31
C THR A 246 7.63 12.01 -0.80
N ASN A 247 6.58 12.59 -1.40
CA ASN A 247 6.72 13.73 -2.31
C ASN A 247 6.28 15.05 -1.63
N SER A 248 7.10 16.09 -1.78
CA SER A 248 6.80 17.48 -1.41
C SER A 248 5.52 18.02 -2.04
N ALA A 249 5.15 17.59 -3.26
CA ALA A 249 3.89 17.96 -3.92
C ALA A 249 2.65 17.59 -3.10
N GLN A 250 2.72 16.46 -2.38
CA GLN A 250 1.64 15.98 -1.52
C GLN A 250 1.73 16.54 -0.09
N SER A 251 2.87 17.07 0.33
CA SER A 251 3.03 17.61 1.70
C SER A 251 2.14 18.83 2.00
N SER A 252 1.65 19.52 0.96
CA SER A 252 0.67 20.60 1.08
C SER A 252 -0.78 20.09 1.15
N LEU A 253 -1.03 18.82 0.84
CA LEU A 253 -2.36 18.22 0.87
C LEU A 253 -2.82 18.04 2.32
N ARG A 254 -3.88 18.77 2.69
CA ARG A 254 -4.53 18.64 3.99
C ARG A 254 -5.71 17.67 3.91
N VAL A 255 -5.42 16.39 3.68
CA VAL A 255 -6.43 15.33 3.79
C VAL A 255 -6.58 14.93 5.25
N MET A 256 -7.72 15.28 5.84
CA MET A 256 -8.02 15.02 7.25
C MET A 256 -8.78 13.70 7.41
N TYR A 257 -8.74 13.14 8.62
CA TYR A 257 -9.37 11.86 8.94
C TYR A 257 -10.37 12.03 10.08
N ASN A 258 -11.07 13.17 10.19
CA ASN A 258 -11.98 13.41 11.30
C ASN A 258 -13.39 12.90 11.03
N SER A 259 -13.88 13.07 9.81
CA SER A 259 -15.14 12.51 9.31
C SER A 259 -14.97 11.98 7.89
N LEU A 260 -15.91 11.13 7.46
CA LEU A 260 -15.89 10.56 6.12
C LEU A 260 -16.03 11.63 5.04
N ASP A 261 -16.97 12.56 5.21
CA ASP A 261 -17.20 13.67 4.28
C ASP A 261 -15.98 14.56 4.14
N GLU A 262 -15.29 14.89 5.24
CA GLU A 262 -14.08 15.72 5.20
C GLU A 262 -12.94 15.00 4.48
N TYR A 263 -12.75 13.70 4.77
CA TYR A 263 -11.73 12.88 4.11
C TYR A 263 -11.95 12.83 2.60
N VAL A 264 -13.18 12.49 2.18
CA VAL A 264 -13.56 12.40 0.77
C VAL A 264 -13.45 13.76 0.09
N ALA A 265 -13.95 14.83 0.71
CA ALA A 265 -13.87 16.18 0.15
C ALA A 265 -12.42 16.63 -0.04
N GLY A 266 -11.54 16.34 0.93
CA GLY A 266 -10.11 16.63 0.82
C GLY A 266 -9.45 15.89 -0.35
N LEU A 267 -9.73 14.60 -0.51
CA LEU A 267 -9.18 13.80 -1.61
C LEU A 267 -9.75 14.21 -2.96
N LYS A 268 -11.07 14.45 -3.06
CA LYS A 268 -11.72 14.97 -4.27
C LYS A 268 -11.20 16.36 -4.66
N LYS A 269 -10.89 17.21 -3.68
CA LYS A 269 -10.22 18.49 -3.94
C LYS A 269 -8.82 18.27 -4.52
N ALA A 270 -8.03 17.37 -3.96
CA ALA A 270 -6.67 17.08 -4.42
C ALA A 270 -6.61 16.58 -5.87
N ILE A 271 -7.51 15.68 -6.27
CA ILE A 271 -7.59 15.17 -7.65
C ILE A 271 -8.08 16.21 -8.67
N ASN A 272 -8.73 17.30 -8.22
CA ASN A 272 -9.28 18.37 -9.06
C ASN A 272 -8.50 19.69 -8.98
N THR A 273 -7.40 19.73 -8.22
CA THR A 273 -6.58 20.94 -8.07
C THR A 273 -5.39 20.87 -9.03
N PRO A 274 -5.24 21.80 -10.00
CA PRO A 274 -4.06 21.89 -10.85
C PRO A 274 -2.76 21.99 -10.04
N SER A 275 -1.68 21.41 -10.55
CA SER A 275 -0.36 21.44 -9.92
C SER A 275 0.57 22.40 -10.66
N ASP A 276 1.21 23.31 -9.92
CA ASP A 276 2.18 24.26 -10.47
C ASP A 276 3.41 23.57 -11.08
N ILE A 277 3.73 22.35 -10.61
CA ILE A 277 4.91 21.59 -11.04
C ILE A 277 4.62 20.59 -12.17
N TYR A 278 3.36 20.21 -12.37
CA TYR A 278 2.98 19.20 -13.39
C TYR A 278 2.30 19.79 -14.62
N GLY A 279 2.05 21.11 -14.63
CA GLY A 279 1.36 21.80 -15.73
C GLY A 279 2.08 21.74 -17.08
N SER A 280 3.41 21.64 -17.07
CA SER A 280 4.26 21.56 -18.27
C SER A 280 4.38 20.15 -18.87
N ILE A 281 3.91 19.11 -18.17
CA ILE A 281 3.93 17.73 -18.66
C ILE A 281 2.64 17.49 -19.47
N ASP A 282 2.77 16.93 -20.66
CA ASP A 282 1.65 16.63 -21.55
C ASP A 282 0.66 15.62 -20.94
N ASP A 283 -0.64 15.92 -20.98
CA ASP A 283 -1.70 15.05 -20.45
C ASP A 283 -2.38 14.21 -21.54
N TYR A 284 -3.41 13.45 -21.16
CA TYR A 284 -4.17 12.54 -22.02
C TYR A 284 -4.78 13.19 -23.27
N THR A 285 -4.90 14.52 -23.33
CA THR A 285 -5.42 15.25 -24.51
C THR A 285 -4.37 15.52 -25.58
N SER A 286 -3.09 15.28 -25.25
CA SER A 286 -1.95 15.52 -26.13
C SER A 286 -1.71 14.35 -27.09
N ALA A 287 -1.02 14.60 -28.21
CA ALA A 287 -0.69 13.56 -29.19
C ALA A 287 0.19 12.43 -28.61
N THR A 288 1.07 12.78 -27.66
CA THR A 288 1.92 11.85 -26.92
C THR A 288 1.70 12.04 -25.42
N PRO A 289 0.66 11.43 -24.84
CA PRO A 289 0.29 11.68 -23.45
C PRO A 289 1.33 11.12 -22.48
N LYS A 290 1.64 11.90 -21.43
CA LYS A 290 2.68 11.60 -20.43
C LYS A 290 2.17 11.52 -19.00
N GLN A 291 0.89 11.81 -18.79
CA GLN A 291 0.15 11.67 -17.54
C GLN A 291 -1.37 11.70 -17.84
N LEU A 292 -2.18 11.32 -16.86
CA LEU A 292 -3.65 11.38 -17.00
C LEU A 292 -4.21 12.81 -16.94
N ASN A 293 -3.66 13.68 -16.12
CA ASN A 293 -4.07 15.07 -15.99
C ASN A 293 -2.94 15.89 -15.39
N LYS A 294 -3.15 17.21 -15.22
CA LYS A 294 -2.17 18.15 -14.68
C LYS A 294 -2.44 18.53 -13.22
N ASN A 295 -3.24 17.73 -12.50
CA ASN A 295 -3.64 17.99 -11.12
C ASN A 295 -2.61 17.44 -10.13
N ILE A 296 -2.69 17.86 -8.86
CA ILE A 296 -1.81 17.39 -7.77
C ILE A 296 -1.78 15.87 -7.72
N LEU A 297 -2.96 15.23 -7.83
CA LEU A 297 -3.11 13.79 -7.97
C LEU A 297 -3.77 13.47 -9.31
N GLN A 298 -3.30 12.45 -10.03
CA GLN A 298 -3.97 11.98 -11.24
C GLN A 298 -5.30 11.30 -10.90
N ILE A 299 -5.28 10.44 -9.89
CA ILE A 299 -6.42 9.67 -9.36
C ILE A 299 -6.24 9.46 -7.85
N GLU A 300 -7.27 8.96 -7.17
CA GLU A 300 -7.25 8.70 -5.73
C GLU A 300 -6.09 7.80 -5.28
N ASN A 301 -5.73 6.80 -6.10
CA ASN A 301 -4.69 5.83 -5.77
C ASN A 301 -3.29 6.45 -5.61
N GLU A 302 -3.07 7.64 -6.17
CA GLU A 302 -1.79 8.38 -6.08
C GLU A 302 -1.56 9.00 -4.69
N PHE A 303 -2.61 9.13 -3.87
CA PHE A 303 -2.49 9.74 -2.54
C PHE A 303 -1.74 8.83 -1.57
N TYR A 304 -0.46 9.09 -1.33
CA TYR A 304 0.35 8.25 -0.47
C TYR A 304 -0.03 8.44 1.01
N SER A 305 -0.35 7.32 1.69
CA SER A 305 -0.62 7.30 3.12
C SER A 305 -0.20 5.94 3.69
N PRO A 306 0.37 5.89 4.91
CA PRO A 306 0.75 4.64 5.57
C PRO A 306 -0.46 3.77 5.95
N ILE A 307 -1.67 4.33 5.92
CA ILE A 307 -2.93 3.63 6.15
C ILE A 307 -4.06 4.33 5.38
N ARG A 308 -5.01 3.56 4.83
CA ARG A 308 -6.14 4.10 4.07
C ARG A 308 -7.48 3.49 4.50
N PRO A 309 -8.57 4.27 4.55
CA PRO A 309 -9.92 3.74 4.61
C PRO A 309 -10.32 3.17 3.26
N LYS A 310 -11.02 2.03 3.25
CA LYS A 310 -11.34 1.31 2.02
C LYS A 310 -12.76 0.75 2.03
N ARG A 311 -13.27 0.57 0.82
CA ARG A 311 -14.51 -0.14 0.51
C ARG A 311 -14.41 -0.75 -0.86
N ASN A 312 -15.01 -1.93 -1.04
CA ASN A 312 -15.12 -2.55 -2.35
C ASN A 312 -15.97 -1.70 -3.29
N ALA A 313 -15.35 -1.26 -4.39
CA ALA A 313 -15.98 -0.45 -5.42
C ALA A 313 -16.76 -1.34 -6.39
N LYS A 314 -17.92 -0.86 -6.85
CA LYS A 314 -18.65 -1.46 -7.97
C LYS A 314 -17.94 -1.17 -9.29
N ASN A 315 -18.28 -1.91 -10.35
CA ASN A 315 -17.73 -1.64 -11.68
C ASN A 315 -17.99 -0.18 -12.10
N GLY A 316 -16.91 0.53 -12.45
CA GLY A 316 -16.95 1.95 -12.84
C GLY A 316 -17.08 2.94 -11.69
N GLU A 317 -17.12 2.47 -10.44
CA GLU A 317 -17.18 3.32 -9.25
C GLU A 317 -15.77 3.72 -8.80
N THR A 318 -15.57 4.99 -8.47
CA THR A 318 -14.31 5.46 -7.90
C THR A 318 -14.16 5.03 -6.44
N PRO A 319 -12.93 4.93 -5.89
CA PRO A 319 -12.75 4.64 -4.47
C PRO A 319 -13.47 5.63 -3.54
N THR A 320 -13.51 6.92 -3.91
CA THR A 320 -14.18 7.95 -3.12
C THR A 320 -15.70 7.84 -3.18
N ASP A 321 -16.27 7.49 -4.33
CA ASP A 321 -17.72 7.28 -4.46
C ASP A 321 -18.17 6.01 -3.74
N ALA A 322 -17.36 4.95 -3.76
CA ALA A 322 -17.64 3.74 -2.98
C ALA A 322 -17.75 4.06 -1.48
N LEU A 323 -16.80 4.85 -0.95
CA LEU A 323 -16.81 5.33 0.43
C LEU A 323 -18.05 6.17 0.75
N LEU A 324 -18.41 7.15 -0.09
CA LEU A 324 -19.63 7.96 0.12
C LEU A 324 -20.90 7.12 0.09
N ARG A 325 -20.96 6.09 -0.77
CA ARG A 325 -22.14 5.27 -0.94
C ARG A 325 -22.48 4.45 0.30
N ALA A 326 -21.48 3.91 0.99
CA ALA A 326 -21.73 2.91 2.03
C ALA A 326 -20.75 2.96 3.22
N GLY A 327 -19.99 4.05 3.38
CA GLY A 327 -19.05 4.21 4.48
C GLY A 327 -17.76 3.40 4.32
N ILE A 328 -17.01 3.24 5.40
CA ILE A 328 -15.77 2.46 5.42
C ILE A 328 -16.09 0.99 5.73
N GLU A 329 -15.50 0.08 4.95
CA GLU A 329 -15.67 -1.37 5.10
C GLU A 329 -14.49 -2.01 5.82
N TYR A 330 -13.28 -1.60 5.43
CA TYR A 330 -12.01 -2.10 5.96
C TYR A 330 -10.94 -1.01 5.92
N ILE A 331 -9.80 -1.28 6.53
CA ILE A 331 -8.60 -0.44 6.44
C ILE A 331 -7.48 -1.21 5.79
N GLU A 332 -6.65 -0.49 5.04
CA GLU A 332 -5.45 -1.00 4.38
C GLU A 332 -4.24 -0.36 5.05
N ILE A 333 -3.48 -1.15 5.80
CA ILE A 333 -2.21 -0.75 6.40
C ILE A 333 -1.11 -0.95 5.37
N ARG A 334 -0.42 0.13 4.99
CA ARG A 334 0.58 0.15 3.91
C ARG A 334 2.00 0.35 4.41
N ALA A 335 2.18 0.33 5.73
CA ALA A 335 3.43 0.70 6.39
C ALA A 335 4.43 -0.47 6.54
N LEU A 336 4.06 -1.71 6.23
CA LEU A 336 4.94 -2.85 6.41
C LEU A 336 5.99 -2.94 5.31
N ASP A 337 7.24 -3.11 5.73
CA ASP A 337 8.29 -3.59 4.85
C ASP A 337 8.11 -5.07 4.56
N VAL A 338 8.65 -5.53 3.44
CA VAL A 338 8.78 -6.96 3.14
C VAL A 338 9.72 -7.57 4.18
N ASN A 339 9.23 -8.58 4.91
CA ASN A 339 10.00 -9.34 5.89
C ASN A 339 11.00 -10.26 5.17
N PRO A 340 12.32 -9.98 5.24
CA PRO A 340 13.34 -10.77 4.56
C PRO A 340 13.53 -12.17 5.14
N PHE A 341 12.99 -12.43 6.33
CA PHE A 341 13.11 -13.70 7.04
C PHE A 341 11.91 -14.62 6.82
N SER A 342 10.89 -14.14 6.10
CA SER A 342 9.75 -14.93 5.66
C SER A 342 9.87 -15.27 4.18
N GLU A 343 9.57 -16.51 3.82
CA GLU A 343 9.52 -16.97 2.43
C GLU A 343 8.54 -16.18 1.54
N VAL A 344 7.52 -15.57 2.14
CA VAL A 344 6.49 -14.77 1.44
C VAL A 344 6.47 -13.31 1.84
N GLY A 345 7.47 -12.83 2.58
CA GLY A 345 7.58 -11.41 2.94
C GLY A 345 6.73 -10.94 4.12
N ILE A 346 6.01 -11.84 4.80
CA ILE A 346 5.29 -11.58 6.07
C ILE A 346 5.09 -12.91 6.81
N ASP A 347 4.98 -12.90 8.15
CA ASP A 347 4.72 -14.09 8.96
C ASP A 347 3.49 -13.97 9.88
N LEU A 348 3.18 -15.04 10.62
CA LEU A 348 2.04 -15.06 11.53
C LEU A 348 2.21 -14.11 12.72
N GLU A 349 3.44 -13.88 13.20
CA GLU A 349 3.69 -12.97 14.33
C GLU A 349 3.32 -11.53 13.95
N GLN A 350 3.72 -11.11 12.74
CA GLN A 350 3.34 -9.80 12.21
C GLN A 350 1.82 -9.67 12.03
N ILE A 351 1.15 -10.71 11.52
CA ILE A 351 -0.31 -10.72 11.37
C ILE A 351 -1.00 -10.59 12.74
N HIS A 352 -0.59 -11.39 13.73
CA HIS A 352 -1.19 -11.35 15.06
C HIS A 352 -0.89 -10.05 15.79
N PHE A 353 0.29 -9.46 15.59
CA PHE A 353 0.60 -8.14 16.14
C PHE A 353 -0.33 -7.06 15.57
N LEU A 354 -0.61 -7.09 14.27
CA LEU A 354 -1.48 -6.11 13.62
C LEU A 354 -2.96 -6.27 13.98
N ASP A 355 -3.37 -7.46 14.41
CA ASP A 355 -4.73 -7.72 14.90
C ASP A 355 -5.02 -7.04 16.26
N VAL A 356 -3.98 -6.81 17.07
CA VAL A 356 -4.04 -6.25 18.43
C VAL A 356 -3.88 -4.73 18.39
#